data_AF-D2BU55-F1
#
_entry.id   AF-D2BU55-F1
#
_cell.length_a   1.000
_cell.length_b   1.000
_cell.length_c   1.000
_cell.angle_alpha   90.00
_cell.angle_beta   90.00
_cell.angle_gamma   90.00
#
_symmetry.space_group_name_H-M   'P 1'
#
loop_
_entity.id
_entity.type
_entity.pdbx_description
1 polymer ?
#
loop_
_entity_poly.entity_id
_entity_poly.type
_entity_poly.pdbx_seq_one_letter_code
_entity_poly.pdbx_strand_id
1 'polypeptide(L)'
;MNDNRMTPIEQRATWGLGLVFSLRMLGMFMVLPVLTTYGMALQGASESLIGIAIGIYGLMQAVFQIPFGLMSDRIGRKPLIVGGLLIFVLGSVIAALSHSIWGIILGRALQGSGAISAAVMALLSDLTREQNRTKAMAFIGVSFGITFAIAMVVGPIVTHALGLNALFWGIALLALLAIAITLAVIPSAPSHVLNRESAIVRGGVAKVLANPRLLKLNFSIMCLHILLMSSFVALPRVMEQAGLAPQDHWKVYLTTMLISFAAVVPFVIYAEVKRRMKQVFIVCVIIIIAAELVLLQAGNHALWQLFIGIQLFFLGFNVMEALLPSLISKESPAGYKGTAMGVYSTTQFMGVAIGGSLGGALYDLHGASLVFSAGALLGVIWLLVSVTMQEPPYLSSLRITLPDEALRDSKLSDKLQQHPGVADVVIVPDELSAYVKIDRSKTNRQQLEQLVGQTAG
;
A
#
# COMPACT_ATOMS: atom_id res chain seq x y z
N MET A 1 14.05 -23.13 -19.61
CA MET A 1 12.73 -22.67 -19.13
C MET A 1 12.69 -21.16 -19.25
N ASN A 2 11.58 -20.57 -19.69
CA ASN A 2 11.49 -19.11 -19.81
C ASN A 2 11.25 -18.53 -18.40
N ASP A 3 12.32 -18.19 -17.68
CA ASP A 3 12.28 -17.82 -16.25
C ASP A 3 11.40 -16.61 -15.93
N ASN A 4 10.99 -15.85 -16.96
CA ASN A 4 10.09 -14.70 -16.85
C ASN A 4 8.59 -15.03 -16.89
N ARG A 5 8.19 -16.28 -17.12
CA ARG A 5 6.77 -16.69 -17.15
C ARG A 5 6.36 -17.26 -15.79
N MET A 6 5.24 -16.78 -15.25
CA MET A 6 4.71 -17.29 -13.97
C MET A 6 4.26 -18.75 -14.09
N THR A 7 4.56 -19.57 -13.08
CA THR A 7 4.01 -20.93 -12.98
C THR A 7 2.53 -20.89 -12.59
N PRO A 8 1.77 -21.99 -12.77
CA PRO A 8 0.38 -22.06 -12.30
C PRO A 8 0.24 -21.80 -10.79
N ILE A 9 1.23 -22.22 -9.98
CA ILE A 9 1.26 -21.97 -8.53
C ILE A 9 1.46 -20.48 -8.25
N GLU A 10 2.39 -19.83 -8.94
CA GLU A 10 2.65 -18.39 -8.79
C GLU A 10 1.44 -17.56 -9.23
N GLN A 11 0.77 -17.96 -10.31
CA GLN A 11 -0.47 -17.33 -10.76
C GLN A 11 -1.55 -17.49 -9.70
N ARG A 12 -1.79 -18.73 -9.23
CA ARG A 12 -2.79 -19.01 -8.19
C ARG A 12 -2.50 -18.23 -6.89
N ALA A 13 -1.24 -18.10 -6.50
CA ALA A 13 -0.82 -17.30 -5.36
C ALA A 13 -1.08 -15.80 -5.59
N THR A 14 -0.68 -15.27 -6.75
CA THR A 14 -0.84 -13.86 -7.11
C THR A 14 -2.31 -13.45 -7.17
N TRP A 15 -3.14 -14.20 -7.90
CA TRP A 15 -4.58 -13.95 -7.99
C TRP A 15 -5.29 -14.18 -6.66
N GLY A 16 -4.98 -15.26 -5.95
CA GLY A 16 -5.61 -15.59 -4.67
C GLY A 16 -5.31 -14.57 -3.57
N LEU A 17 -4.04 -14.22 -3.37
CA LEU A 17 -3.63 -13.22 -2.37
C LEU A 17 -4.07 -11.82 -2.75
N GLY A 18 -4.01 -11.46 -4.04
CA GLY A 18 -4.54 -10.18 -4.50
C GLY A 18 -6.05 -10.07 -4.29
N LEU A 19 -6.82 -11.13 -4.57
CA LEU A 19 -8.27 -11.12 -4.31
C LEU A 19 -8.58 -11.01 -2.81
N VAL A 20 -7.87 -11.74 -1.94
CA VAL A 20 -8.02 -11.63 -0.48
C VAL A 20 -7.71 -10.21 0.00
N PHE A 21 -6.65 -9.62 -0.52
CA PHE A 21 -6.29 -8.24 -0.22
C PHE A 21 -7.36 -7.26 -0.69
N SER A 22 -7.85 -7.39 -1.93
CA SER A 22 -8.93 -6.60 -2.51
C SER A 22 -10.23 -6.72 -1.71
N LEU A 23 -10.67 -7.92 -1.33
CA LEU A 23 -11.91 -8.11 -0.57
C LEU A 23 -11.87 -7.36 0.76
N ARG A 24 -10.73 -7.38 1.46
CA ARG A 24 -10.53 -6.59 2.67
C ARG A 24 -10.52 -5.09 2.37
N MET A 25 -9.75 -4.66 1.37
CA MET A 25 -9.65 -3.24 1.01
C MET A 25 -11.00 -2.68 0.55
N LEU A 26 -11.86 -3.49 -0.06
CA LEU A 26 -13.23 -3.10 -0.42
C LEU A 26 -13.99 -2.67 0.83
N GLY A 27 -13.93 -3.46 1.90
CA GLY A 27 -14.55 -3.11 3.18
C GLY A 27 -13.97 -1.85 3.82
N MET A 28 -12.66 -1.60 3.67
CA MET A 28 -12.06 -0.35 4.12
C MET A 28 -12.60 0.86 3.36
N PHE A 29 -12.64 0.77 2.02
CA PHE A 29 -12.95 1.90 1.14
C PHE A 29 -14.43 2.21 1.02
N MET A 30 -15.31 1.19 1.03
CA MET A 30 -16.76 1.43 0.90
C MET A 30 -17.30 2.28 2.05
N VAL A 31 -16.72 2.10 3.25
CA VAL A 31 -17.11 2.82 4.46
C VAL A 31 -16.77 4.31 4.38
N LEU A 32 -15.77 4.70 3.58
CA LEU A 32 -15.25 6.06 3.54
C LEU A 32 -16.29 7.10 3.05
N PRO A 33 -16.82 7.02 1.80
CA PRO A 33 -17.85 7.95 1.34
C PRO A 33 -19.19 7.75 2.07
N VAL A 34 -19.40 6.56 2.63
CA VAL A 34 -20.62 6.22 3.32
C VAL A 34 -20.68 6.91 4.68
N LEU A 35 -19.60 6.91 5.48
CA LEU A 35 -19.61 7.58 6.77
C LEU A 35 -19.67 9.10 6.66
N THR A 36 -19.06 9.69 5.63
CA THR A 36 -19.16 11.14 5.40
C THR A 36 -20.57 11.57 4.97
N THR A 37 -21.34 10.67 4.35
CA THR A 37 -22.70 10.95 3.85
C THR A 37 -23.79 10.58 4.86
N TYR A 38 -23.68 9.38 5.46
CA TYR A 38 -24.71 8.78 6.30
C TYR A 38 -24.34 8.76 7.80
N GLY A 39 -23.10 9.09 8.16
CA GLY A 39 -22.61 8.98 9.54
C GLY A 39 -23.34 9.89 10.53
N MET A 40 -23.83 11.05 10.07
CA MET A 40 -24.56 12.00 10.91
C MET A 40 -25.93 11.48 11.38
N ALA A 41 -26.46 10.41 10.77
CA ALA A 41 -27.69 9.77 11.22
C ALA A 41 -27.49 8.85 12.46
N LEU A 42 -26.25 8.60 12.88
CA LEU A 42 -25.95 7.75 14.02
C LEU A 42 -26.16 8.49 15.36
N GLN A 43 -26.56 7.74 16.39
CA GLN A 43 -26.72 8.31 17.73
C GLN A 43 -25.37 8.83 18.28
N GLY A 44 -25.37 10.11 18.69
CA GLY A 44 -24.20 10.79 19.23
C GLY A 44 -23.17 11.21 18.18
N ALA A 45 -23.54 11.19 16.88
CA ALA A 45 -22.63 11.58 15.81
C ALA A 45 -22.29 13.08 15.85
N SER A 46 -21.02 13.37 15.58
CA SER A 46 -20.50 14.68 15.22
C SER A 46 -19.52 14.49 14.06
N GLU A 47 -19.25 15.54 13.29
CA GLU A 47 -18.27 15.52 12.19
C GLU A 47 -16.89 15.06 12.71
N SER A 48 -16.49 15.53 13.90
CA SER A 48 -15.27 15.09 14.58
C SER A 48 -15.26 13.58 14.90
N LEU A 49 -16.36 13.01 15.39
CA LEU A 49 -16.46 11.58 15.69
C LEU A 49 -16.51 10.73 14.43
N ILE A 50 -17.08 11.23 13.34
CA ILE A 50 -17.03 10.59 12.02
C ILE A 50 -15.59 10.55 11.51
N GLY A 51 -14.85 11.66 11.61
CA GLY A 51 -13.42 11.72 11.30
C GLY A 51 -12.61 10.72 12.13
N ILE A 52 -12.90 10.58 13.42
CA ILE A 52 -12.29 9.57 14.30
C ILE A 52 -12.66 8.15 13.85
N ALA A 53 -13.91 7.87 13.50
CA ALA A 53 -14.35 6.54 13.03
C ALA A 53 -13.63 6.10 11.74
N ILE A 54 -13.35 7.06 10.85
CA ILE A 54 -12.56 6.85 9.64
C ILE A 54 -11.08 6.62 10.01
N GLY A 55 -10.51 7.51 10.81
CA GLY A 55 -9.08 7.52 11.13
C GLY A 55 -8.61 6.39 12.04
N ILE A 56 -9.44 5.96 13.01
CA ILE A 56 -9.08 4.93 13.99
C ILE A 56 -8.78 3.57 13.33
N TYR A 57 -9.44 3.28 12.21
CA TYR A 57 -9.12 2.10 11.41
C TYR A 57 -7.66 2.12 10.93
N GLY A 58 -7.23 3.24 10.34
CA GLY A 58 -5.86 3.42 9.85
C GLY A 58 -4.85 3.39 10.99
N LEU A 59 -5.18 4.01 12.13
CA LEU A 59 -4.33 4.03 13.32
C LEU A 59 -4.10 2.62 13.86
N MET A 60 -5.17 1.86 14.08
CA MET A 60 -5.08 0.49 14.58
C MET A 60 -4.36 -0.41 13.58
N GLN A 61 -4.57 -0.20 12.28
CA GLN A 61 -3.83 -0.92 11.26
C GLN A 61 -2.33 -0.63 11.33
N ALA A 62 -1.92 0.63 11.46
CA ALA A 62 -0.51 0.99 11.63
C ALA A 62 0.11 0.36 12.89
N VAL A 63 -0.59 0.42 14.03
CA VAL A 63 -0.12 -0.14 15.31
C VAL A 63 0.13 -1.64 15.21
N PHE A 64 -0.78 -2.40 14.61
CA PHE A 64 -0.70 -3.86 14.56
C PHE A 64 0.05 -4.41 13.34
N GLN A 65 0.30 -3.59 12.31
CA GLN A 65 0.97 -4.02 11.07
C GLN A 65 2.35 -4.65 11.30
N ILE A 66 3.23 -4.00 12.06
CA ILE A 66 4.59 -4.51 12.34
C ILE A 66 4.55 -5.71 13.31
N PRO A 67 3.85 -5.65 14.46
CA PRO A 67 3.72 -6.79 15.36
C PRO A 67 3.19 -8.04 14.66
N PHE A 68 2.13 -7.90 13.86
CA PHE A 68 1.56 -9.03 13.13
C PHE A 68 2.47 -9.50 12.01
N GLY A 69 3.17 -8.62 11.30
CA GLY A 69 4.21 -9.03 10.35
C GLY A 69 5.27 -9.94 10.98
N LEU A 70 5.82 -9.53 12.14
CA LEU A 70 6.78 -10.32 12.93
C LEU A 70 6.19 -11.64 13.46
N MET A 71 4.92 -11.62 13.87
CA MET A 71 4.23 -12.82 14.35
C MET A 71 3.97 -13.81 13.21
N SER A 72 3.69 -13.32 12.00
CA SER A 72 3.46 -14.11 10.78
C SER A 72 4.61 -15.03 10.47
N ASP A 73 5.83 -14.58 10.76
CA ASP A 73 7.06 -15.33 10.53
C ASP A 73 7.20 -16.50 11.53
N ARG A 74 6.61 -16.40 12.73
CA ARG A 74 6.69 -17.44 13.78
C ARG A 74 5.54 -18.44 13.75
N ILE A 75 4.31 -17.97 13.66
CA ILE A 75 3.11 -18.83 13.70
C ILE A 75 2.69 -19.32 12.31
N GLY A 76 3.35 -18.82 11.26
CA GLY A 76 2.99 -19.04 9.88
C GLY A 76 2.11 -17.94 9.29
N ARG A 77 2.35 -17.63 8.02
CA ARG A 77 1.68 -16.50 7.33
C ARG A 77 0.19 -16.75 7.12
N LYS A 78 -0.17 -17.96 6.68
CA LYS A 78 -1.56 -18.34 6.37
C LYS A 78 -2.46 -18.33 7.61
N PRO A 79 -2.07 -18.93 8.76
CA PRO A 79 -2.83 -18.80 10.02
C PRO A 79 -3.03 -17.36 10.48
N LEU A 80 -1.99 -16.52 10.37
CA LEU A 80 -2.11 -15.12 10.75
C LEU A 80 -3.08 -14.34 9.85
N ILE A 81 -3.04 -14.56 8.53
CA ILE A 81 -3.99 -13.92 7.60
C ILE A 81 -5.42 -14.27 8.01
N VAL A 82 -5.69 -15.55 8.30
CA VAL A 82 -7.03 -15.99 8.76
C VAL A 82 -7.40 -15.34 10.09
N GLY A 83 -6.49 -15.32 11.08
CA GLY A 83 -6.73 -14.67 12.36
C GLY A 83 -7.04 -13.17 12.25
N GLY A 84 -6.28 -12.45 11.42
CA GLY A 84 -6.53 -11.03 11.15
C GLY A 84 -7.86 -10.78 10.44
N LEU A 85 -8.25 -11.64 9.50
CA LEU A 85 -9.57 -11.58 8.86
C LEU A 85 -10.71 -11.92 9.82
N LEU A 86 -10.52 -12.82 10.79
CA LEU A 86 -11.52 -13.10 11.83
C LEU A 86 -11.74 -11.89 12.74
N ILE A 87 -10.67 -11.23 13.18
CA ILE A 87 -10.76 -9.96 13.93
C ILE A 87 -11.51 -8.90 13.10
N PHE A 88 -11.25 -8.84 11.80
CA PHE A 88 -11.95 -7.95 10.89
C PHE A 88 -13.45 -8.27 10.78
N VAL A 89 -13.82 -9.55 10.68
CA VAL A 89 -15.23 -10.00 10.71
C VAL A 89 -15.89 -9.57 12.01
N LEU A 90 -15.26 -9.81 13.17
CA LEU A 90 -15.80 -9.41 14.48
C LEU A 90 -16.05 -7.90 14.55
N GLY A 91 -15.08 -7.09 14.13
CA GLY A 91 -15.25 -5.64 14.07
C GLY A 91 -16.37 -5.19 13.13
N SER A 92 -16.53 -5.88 12.00
CA SER A 92 -17.61 -5.61 11.04
C SER A 92 -18.99 -5.98 11.61
N VAL A 93 -19.11 -7.11 12.31
CA VAL A 93 -20.34 -7.52 12.99
C VAL A 93 -20.73 -6.54 14.09
N ILE A 94 -19.77 -6.08 14.90
CA ILE A 94 -20.01 -5.05 15.93
C ILE A 94 -20.55 -3.76 15.29
N ALA A 95 -19.94 -3.31 14.19
CA ALA A 95 -20.42 -2.14 13.47
C ALA A 95 -21.82 -2.36 12.86
N ALA A 96 -22.09 -3.54 12.30
CA ALA A 96 -23.37 -3.88 11.69
C ALA A 96 -24.54 -3.93 12.70
N LEU A 97 -24.26 -4.26 13.95
CA LEU A 97 -25.23 -4.31 15.03
C LEU A 97 -25.40 -2.97 15.76
N SER A 98 -24.54 -1.98 15.48
CA SER A 98 -24.53 -0.71 16.19
C SER A 98 -25.47 0.33 15.57
N HIS A 99 -26.14 1.11 16.42
CA HIS A 99 -26.90 2.30 16.03
C HIS A 99 -26.26 3.62 16.54
N SER A 100 -25.09 3.54 17.18
CA SER A 100 -24.32 4.68 17.68
C SER A 100 -22.96 4.77 17.01
N ILE A 101 -22.46 6.01 16.89
CA ILE A 101 -21.11 6.29 16.36
C ILE A 101 -20.01 5.58 17.16
N TRP A 102 -20.18 5.41 18.47
CA TRP A 102 -19.21 4.74 19.32
C TRP A 102 -19.04 3.25 19.00
N GLY A 103 -20.14 2.56 18.68
CA GLY A 103 -20.06 1.16 18.23
C GLY A 103 -19.45 1.05 16.84
N ILE A 104 -19.66 2.03 15.96
CA ILE A 104 -18.95 2.10 14.66
C ILE A 104 -17.45 2.33 14.88
N ILE A 105 -17.06 3.26 15.75
CA ILE A 105 -15.65 3.53 16.10
C ILE A 105 -14.98 2.26 16.62
N LEU A 106 -15.61 1.55 17.55
CA LEU A 106 -15.09 0.29 18.09
C LEU A 106 -14.96 -0.79 17.00
N GLY A 107 -16.01 -0.97 16.18
CA GLY A 107 -15.99 -1.92 15.08
C GLY A 107 -14.90 -1.59 14.04
N ARG A 108 -14.65 -0.31 13.77
CA ARG A 108 -13.59 0.18 12.88
C ARG A 108 -12.20 -0.01 13.47
N ALA A 109 -12.03 0.22 14.77
CA ALA A 109 -10.79 -0.05 15.48
C ALA A 109 -10.41 -1.53 15.39
N LEU A 110 -11.39 -2.42 15.59
CA LEU A 110 -11.20 -3.86 15.46
C LEU A 110 -10.87 -4.27 14.02
N GLN A 111 -11.62 -3.77 13.03
CA GLN A 111 -11.30 -3.99 11.61
C GLN A 111 -9.86 -3.58 11.26
N GLY A 112 -9.43 -2.40 11.73
CA GLY A 112 -8.06 -1.91 11.55
C GLY A 112 -7.03 -2.83 12.21
N SER A 113 -7.29 -3.26 13.45
CA SER A 113 -6.38 -4.09 14.25
C SER A 113 -6.08 -5.45 13.64
N GLY A 114 -6.99 -6.02 12.85
CA GLY A 114 -6.81 -7.27 12.14
C GLY A 114 -5.82 -7.18 10.97
N ALA A 115 -4.66 -6.54 11.11
CA ALA A 115 -3.75 -6.16 10.03
C ALA A 115 -3.11 -7.38 9.33
N ILE A 116 -3.47 -7.61 8.06
CA ILE A 116 -2.94 -8.74 7.27
C ILE A 116 -1.93 -8.34 6.19
N SER A 117 -1.75 -7.03 5.93
CA SER A 117 -1.05 -6.57 4.73
C SER A 117 0.39 -7.06 4.65
N ALA A 118 1.13 -7.03 5.78
CA ALA A 118 2.50 -7.53 5.84
C ALA A 118 2.56 -9.04 5.56
N ALA A 119 1.66 -9.81 6.16
CA ALA A 119 1.61 -11.26 6.00
C ALA A 119 1.24 -11.67 4.58
N VAL A 120 0.31 -10.96 3.94
CA VAL A 120 -0.09 -11.17 2.54
C VAL A 120 1.07 -10.87 1.59
N MET A 121 1.73 -9.71 1.73
CA MET A 121 2.88 -9.34 0.91
C MET A 121 4.03 -10.34 1.07
N ALA A 122 4.28 -10.76 2.31
CA ALA A 122 5.35 -11.69 2.58
C ALA A 122 5.05 -13.11 2.06
N LEU A 123 3.80 -13.58 2.18
CA LEU A 123 3.38 -14.87 1.61
C LEU A 123 3.40 -14.84 0.09
N LEU A 124 3.02 -13.72 -0.52
CA LEU A 124 3.12 -13.55 -1.97
C LEU A 124 4.58 -13.63 -2.42
N SER A 125 5.49 -13.01 -1.68
CA SER A 125 6.94 -13.07 -1.95
C SER A 125 7.53 -14.47 -1.78
N ASP A 126 7.02 -15.25 -0.82
CA ASP A 126 7.45 -16.64 -0.59
C ASP A 126 6.92 -17.61 -1.65
N LEU A 127 5.73 -17.34 -2.18
CA LEU A 127 5.10 -18.17 -3.23
C LEU A 127 5.46 -17.72 -4.65
N THR A 128 6.25 -16.65 -4.82
CA THR A 128 6.68 -16.15 -6.13
C THR A 128 8.19 -16.06 -6.23
N ARG A 129 8.72 -16.54 -7.37
CA ARG A 129 10.14 -16.44 -7.70
C ARG A 129 10.51 -14.98 -7.91
N GLU A 130 11.76 -14.64 -7.62
CA GLU A 130 12.31 -13.29 -7.66
C GLU A 130 12.01 -12.53 -8.95
N GLN A 131 12.12 -13.20 -10.10
CA GLN A 131 11.87 -12.63 -11.42
C GLN A 131 10.42 -12.17 -11.60
N ASN A 132 9.48 -12.82 -10.89
CA ASN A 132 8.05 -12.57 -10.98
C ASN A 132 7.50 -11.77 -9.78
N ARG A 133 8.26 -11.61 -8.69
CA ARG A 133 7.85 -10.85 -7.49
C ARG A 133 7.38 -9.44 -7.83
N THR A 134 8.13 -8.72 -8.68
CA THR A 134 7.73 -7.34 -9.08
C THR A 134 6.39 -7.32 -9.80
N LYS A 135 6.13 -8.31 -10.68
CA LYS A 135 4.83 -8.43 -11.37
C LYS A 135 3.70 -8.74 -10.39
N ALA A 136 3.95 -9.62 -9.43
CA ALA A 136 2.99 -9.98 -8.39
C ALA A 136 2.67 -8.78 -7.49
N MET A 137 3.67 -8.00 -7.08
CA MET A 137 3.48 -6.79 -6.28
C MET A 137 2.79 -5.67 -7.07
N ALA A 138 3.11 -5.51 -8.36
CA ALA A 138 2.41 -4.59 -9.25
C ALA A 138 0.93 -4.95 -9.36
N PHE A 139 0.59 -6.25 -9.41
CA PHE A 139 -0.80 -6.70 -9.39
C PHE A 139 -1.53 -6.27 -8.11
N ILE A 140 -0.89 -6.36 -6.93
CA ILE A 140 -1.45 -5.83 -5.68
C ILE A 140 -1.73 -4.33 -5.79
N GLY A 141 -0.79 -3.54 -6.31
CA GLY A 141 -0.97 -2.09 -6.49
C GLY A 141 -2.14 -1.76 -7.43
N VAL A 142 -2.23 -2.42 -8.59
CA VAL A 142 -3.35 -2.26 -9.53
C VAL A 142 -4.68 -2.66 -8.88
N SER A 143 -4.67 -3.78 -8.13
CA SER A 143 -5.85 -4.26 -7.42
C SER A 143 -6.38 -3.26 -6.40
N PHE A 144 -5.49 -2.49 -5.75
CA PHE A 144 -5.87 -1.44 -4.80
C PHE A 144 -6.70 -0.35 -5.47
N GLY A 145 -6.22 0.17 -6.60
CA GLY A 145 -6.94 1.17 -7.38
C GLY A 145 -8.29 0.66 -7.90
N ILE A 146 -8.34 -0.55 -8.48
CA ILE A 146 -9.59 -1.14 -8.95
C ILE A 146 -10.58 -1.35 -7.79
N THR A 147 -10.09 -1.84 -6.65
CA THR A 147 -10.91 -2.05 -5.46
C THR A 147 -11.46 -0.72 -4.94
N PHE A 148 -10.64 0.33 -4.91
CA PHE A 148 -11.09 1.67 -4.57
C PHE A 148 -12.20 2.15 -5.51
N ALA A 149 -12.10 1.86 -6.82
CA ALA A 149 -13.08 2.25 -7.82
C ALA A 149 -14.43 1.62 -7.55
N ILE A 150 -14.40 0.29 -7.38
CA ILE A 150 -15.58 -0.50 -7.10
C ILE A 150 -16.18 -0.07 -5.77
N ALA A 151 -15.36 0.15 -4.74
CA ALA A 151 -15.81 0.56 -3.43
C ALA A 151 -16.53 1.91 -3.44
N MET A 152 -16.03 2.90 -4.19
CA MET A 152 -16.64 4.22 -4.32
C MET A 152 -18.01 4.18 -5.02
N VAL A 153 -18.28 3.15 -5.82
CA VAL A 153 -19.57 2.96 -6.51
C VAL A 153 -20.49 2.08 -5.67
N VAL A 154 -20.03 0.89 -5.29
CA VAL A 154 -20.85 -0.12 -4.61
C VAL A 154 -21.18 0.30 -3.19
N GLY A 155 -20.29 1.00 -2.48
CA GLY A 155 -20.50 1.46 -1.10
C GLY A 155 -21.77 2.31 -0.94
N PRO A 156 -21.87 3.45 -1.64
CA PRO A 156 -23.07 4.28 -1.62
C PRO A 156 -24.33 3.57 -2.12
N ILE A 157 -24.24 2.78 -3.21
CA ILE A 157 -25.40 2.06 -3.78
C ILE A 157 -25.99 1.07 -2.76
N VAL A 158 -25.14 0.24 -2.16
CA VAL A 158 -25.57 -0.76 -1.16
C VAL A 158 -26.17 -0.06 0.06
N THR A 159 -25.53 1.01 0.54
CA THR A 159 -25.99 1.74 1.72
C THR A 159 -27.31 2.46 1.47
N HIS A 160 -27.50 3.06 0.29
CA HIS A 160 -28.74 3.72 -0.07
C HIS A 160 -29.91 2.72 -0.16
N ALA A 161 -29.67 1.53 -0.72
CA ALA A 161 -30.71 0.53 -0.92
C ALA A 161 -31.05 -0.27 0.36
N LEU A 162 -30.05 -0.58 1.19
CA LEU A 162 -30.18 -1.55 2.30
C LEU A 162 -29.81 -0.98 3.67
N GLY A 163 -29.29 0.25 3.73
CA GLY A 163 -28.86 0.93 4.95
C GLY A 163 -27.41 0.64 5.37
N LEU A 164 -26.92 1.41 6.35
CA LEU A 164 -25.55 1.36 6.85
C LEU A 164 -25.20 0.00 7.50
N ASN A 165 -26.16 -0.59 8.22
CA ASN A 165 -25.95 -1.88 8.89
C ASN A 165 -25.75 -3.01 7.88
N ALA A 166 -26.50 -2.99 6.77
CA ALA A 166 -26.36 -3.96 5.69
C ALA A 166 -25.00 -3.87 4.99
N LEU A 167 -24.44 -2.66 4.85
CA LEU A 167 -23.08 -2.47 4.35
C LEU A 167 -22.07 -3.24 5.21
N PHE A 168 -22.11 -3.09 6.53
CA PHE A 168 -21.19 -3.78 7.44
C PHE A 168 -21.42 -5.31 7.48
N TRP A 169 -22.65 -5.78 7.32
CA TRP A 169 -22.90 -7.22 7.10
C TRP A 169 -22.28 -7.72 5.80
N GLY A 170 -22.41 -6.96 4.71
CA GLY A 170 -21.75 -7.25 3.43
C GLY A 170 -20.23 -7.33 3.58
N ILE A 171 -19.63 -6.38 4.31
CA ILE A 171 -18.19 -6.35 4.59
C ILE A 171 -17.75 -7.60 5.40
N ALA A 172 -18.54 -8.01 6.39
CA ALA A 172 -18.29 -9.23 7.14
C ALA A 172 -18.31 -10.47 6.23
N LEU A 173 -19.30 -10.55 5.32
CA LEU A 173 -19.40 -11.64 4.35
C LEU A 173 -18.22 -11.67 3.38
N LEU A 174 -17.74 -10.51 2.90
CA LEU A 174 -16.56 -10.43 2.05
C LEU A 174 -15.29 -10.91 2.78
N ALA A 175 -15.16 -10.61 4.07
CA ALA A 175 -14.05 -11.09 4.89
C ALA A 175 -14.13 -12.59 5.15
N LEU A 176 -15.33 -13.15 5.36
CA LEU A 176 -15.55 -14.60 5.43
C LEU A 176 -15.19 -15.29 4.10
N LEU A 177 -15.56 -14.69 2.97
CA LEU A 177 -15.16 -15.17 1.64
C LEU A 177 -13.64 -15.13 1.47
N ALA A 178 -12.99 -14.07 1.93
CA ALA A 178 -11.52 -13.96 1.92
C ALA A 178 -10.86 -15.06 2.78
N ILE A 179 -11.45 -15.44 3.91
CA ILE A 179 -10.99 -16.57 4.73
C ILE A 179 -11.14 -17.87 3.94
N ALA A 180 -12.30 -18.12 3.32
CA ALA A 180 -12.54 -19.31 2.52
C ALA A 180 -11.54 -19.44 1.36
N ILE A 181 -11.28 -18.34 0.65
CA ILE A 181 -10.26 -18.28 -0.42
C ILE A 181 -8.87 -18.55 0.14
N THR A 182 -8.54 -17.97 1.29
CA THR A 182 -7.24 -18.19 1.94
C THR A 182 -7.03 -19.66 2.26
N LEU A 183 -8.04 -20.32 2.83
CA LEU A 183 -7.97 -21.73 3.21
C LEU A 183 -7.94 -22.67 1.98
N ALA A 184 -8.83 -22.47 1.00
CA ALA A 184 -9.03 -23.39 -0.12
C ALA A 184 -8.11 -23.12 -1.34
N VAL A 185 -7.80 -21.86 -1.64
CA VAL A 185 -7.09 -21.47 -2.86
C VAL A 185 -5.60 -21.29 -2.62
N ILE A 186 -5.19 -20.68 -1.51
CA ILE A 186 -3.79 -20.28 -1.31
C ILE A 186 -2.95 -21.48 -0.86
N PRO A 187 -1.89 -21.85 -1.62
CA PRO A 187 -0.99 -22.93 -1.23
C PRO A 187 -0.26 -22.62 0.08
N SER A 188 0.03 -23.66 0.86
CA SER A 188 0.98 -23.54 1.97
C SER A 188 2.41 -23.45 1.43
N ALA A 189 3.26 -22.62 2.03
CA ALA A 189 4.66 -22.51 1.63
C ALA A 189 5.39 -23.84 1.94
N PRO A 190 6.21 -24.40 1.03
CA PRO A 190 6.79 -25.75 1.18
C PRO A 190 7.79 -25.94 2.34
N SER A 191 8.22 -24.88 3.01
CA SER A 191 9.11 -24.95 4.18
C SER A 191 9.18 -23.59 4.88
N HIS A 192 9.21 -23.57 6.22
CA HIS A 192 9.45 -22.39 7.05
C HIS A 192 10.93 -21.94 7.03
N VAL A 193 11.60 -21.96 5.88
CA VAL A 193 12.89 -21.28 5.78
C VAL A 193 12.57 -19.80 5.81
N LEU A 194 12.92 -19.12 6.91
CA LEU A 194 12.80 -17.67 7.00
C LEU A 194 13.45 -17.09 5.75
N ASN A 195 12.70 -16.29 5.01
CA ASN A 195 13.24 -15.55 3.90
C ASN A 195 13.30 -14.09 4.34
N ARG A 196 14.49 -13.63 4.66
CA ARG A 196 14.71 -12.26 5.15
C ARG A 196 14.25 -11.17 4.19
N GLU A 197 14.19 -11.46 2.89
CA GLU A 197 13.61 -10.53 1.92
C GLU A 197 12.09 -10.39 1.98
N SER A 198 11.37 -11.36 2.55
CA SER A 198 9.91 -11.30 2.72
C SER A 198 9.50 -11.03 4.17
N ALA A 199 10.32 -11.43 5.15
CA ALA A 199 10.04 -11.30 6.57
C ALA A 199 10.33 -9.90 7.15
N ILE A 200 9.75 -9.61 8.32
CA ILE A 200 10.19 -8.48 9.14
C ILE A 200 11.32 -8.96 10.06
N VAL A 201 12.48 -8.34 9.95
CA VAL A 201 13.67 -8.74 10.71
C VAL A 201 13.69 -7.99 12.03
N ARG A 202 13.85 -8.71 13.14
CA ARG A 202 14.06 -8.11 14.48
C ARG A 202 15.26 -7.17 14.44
N GLY A 203 15.08 -5.94 14.92
CA GLY A 203 16.09 -4.87 14.86
C GLY A 203 16.29 -4.25 13.46
N GLY A 204 15.70 -4.85 12.40
CA GLY A 204 15.75 -4.31 11.04
C GLY A 204 14.95 -3.02 10.87
N VAL A 205 13.88 -2.83 11.66
CA VAL A 205 13.07 -1.60 11.63
C VAL A 205 13.93 -0.37 11.93
N ALA A 206 14.79 -0.42 12.94
CA ALA A 206 15.69 0.68 13.27
C ALA A 206 16.67 0.98 12.12
N LYS A 207 17.20 -0.05 11.46
CA LYS A 207 18.08 0.13 10.28
C LYS A 207 17.35 0.77 9.10
N VAL A 208 16.11 0.35 8.84
CA VAL A 208 15.26 0.93 7.78
C VAL A 208 14.92 2.38 8.08
N LEU A 209 14.56 2.69 9.32
CA LEU A 209 14.25 4.05 9.77
C LEU A 209 15.48 4.95 9.86
N ALA A 210 16.68 4.40 10.03
CA ALA A 210 17.92 5.16 9.99
C ALA A 210 18.36 5.51 8.55
N ASN A 211 17.81 4.86 7.52
CA ASN A 211 18.19 5.08 6.13
C ASN A 211 17.50 6.34 5.57
N PRO A 212 18.25 7.42 5.23
CA PRO A 212 17.65 8.67 4.77
C PRO A 212 16.86 8.55 3.47
N ARG A 213 17.23 7.63 2.57
CA ARG A 213 16.50 7.41 1.31
C ARG A 213 15.13 6.80 1.57
N LEU A 214 15.09 5.80 2.46
CA LEU A 214 13.83 5.16 2.85
C LEU A 214 12.96 6.13 3.66
N LEU A 215 13.53 6.98 4.50
CA LEU A 215 12.77 8.02 5.21
C LEU A 215 12.05 8.98 4.25
N LYS A 216 12.72 9.45 3.19
CA LYS A 216 12.08 10.33 2.18
C LYS A 216 10.93 9.63 1.46
N LEU A 217 11.08 8.35 1.14
CA LEU A 217 10.02 7.55 0.51
C LEU A 217 8.86 7.26 1.48
N ASN A 218 9.14 6.98 2.75
CA ASN A 218 8.13 6.81 3.79
C ASN A 218 7.36 8.12 4.03
N PHE A 219 8.07 9.26 4.12
CA PHE A 219 7.45 10.58 4.18
C PHE A 219 6.53 10.82 2.97
N SER A 220 6.97 10.44 1.78
CA SER A 220 6.19 10.59 0.56
C SER A 220 4.89 9.80 0.55
N ILE A 221 4.89 8.51 0.96
CA ILE A 221 3.64 7.74 1.04
C ILE A 221 2.70 8.28 2.12
N MET A 222 3.25 8.80 3.22
CA MET A 222 2.47 9.45 4.26
C MET A 222 1.77 10.68 3.71
N CYS A 223 2.51 11.59 3.07
CA CYS A 223 1.95 12.79 2.43
C CYS A 223 0.87 12.43 1.41
N LEU A 224 1.14 11.45 0.54
CA LEU A 224 0.18 10.99 -0.46
C LEU A 224 -1.16 10.57 0.15
N HIS A 225 -1.12 9.81 1.26
CA HIS A 225 -2.33 9.33 1.92
C HIS A 225 -2.98 10.36 2.85
N ILE A 226 -2.21 11.29 3.42
CA ILE A 226 -2.77 12.45 4.12
C ILE A 226 -3.61 13.26 3.14
N LEU A 227 -3.03 13.61 1.99
CA LEU A 227 -3.69 14.38 0.93
C LEU A 227 -4.93 13.66 0.41
N LEU A 228 -4.83 12.36 0.12
CA LEU A 228 -5.99 11.57 -0.33
C LEU A 228 -7.13 11.69 0.68
N MET A 229 -6.86 11.40 1.95
CA MET A 229 -7.91 11.34 2.96
C MET A 229 -8.47 12.72 3.29
N SER A 230 -7.63 13.76 3.38
CA SER A 230 -8.09 15.12 3.64
C SER A 230 -8.96 15.64 2.50
N SER A 231 -8.54 15.44 1.26
CA SER A 231 -9.29 15.89 0.08
C SER A 231 -10.59 15.12 -0.06
N PHE A 232 -10.64 13.83 0.30
CA PHE A 232 -11.87 13.04 0.29
C PHE A 232 -12.89 13.41 1.39
N VAL A 233 -12.45 14.05 2.47
CA VAL A 233 -13.38 14.63 3.45
C VAL A 233 -14.07 15.87 2.87
N ALA A 234 -13.34 16.71 2.13
CA ALA A 234 -13.87 17.95 1.56
C ALA A 234 -14.66 17.78 0.25
N LEU A 235 -14.18 16.92 -0.66
CA LEU A 235 -14.67 16.81 -2.04
C LEU A 235 -16.19 16.57 -2.18
N PRO A 236 -16.83 15.64 -1.44
CA PRO A 236 -18.28 15.41 -1.58
C PRO A 236 -19.09 16.68 -1.30
N ARG A 237 -18.74 17.44 -0.26
CA ARG A 237 -19.43 18.69 0.09
C ARG A 237 -19.26 19.77 -0.96
N VAL A 238 -18.05 19.90 -1.51
CA VAL A 238 -17.76 20.87 -2.58
C VAL A 238 -18.50 20.53 -3.87
N MET A 239 -18.59 19.24 -4.21
CA MET A 239 -19.37 18.77 -5.36
C MET A 239 -20.87 19.05 -5.18
N GLU A 240 -21.40 18.85 -3.98
CA GLU A 240 -22.79 19.18 -3.64
C GLU A 240 -23.06 20.69 -3.74
N GLN A 241 -22.18 21.53 -3.20
CA GLN A 241 -22.27 22.99 -3.30
C GLN A 241 -22.16 23.49 -4.75
N ALA A 242 -21.43 22.77 -5.61
CA ALA A 242 -21.36 23.05 -7.05
C ALA A 242 -22.58 22.57 -7.84
N GLY A 243 -23.59 21.96 -7.19
CA GLY A 243 -24.85 21.55 -7.78
C GLY A 243 -24.90 20.07 -8.22
N LEU A 244 -23.91 19.25 -7.86
CA LEU A 244 -23.92 17.82 -8.16
C LEU A 244 -24.51 17.02 -7.00
N ALA A 245 -25.62 16.33 -7.25
CA ALA A 245 -26.29 15.52 -6.23
C ALA A 245 -25.35 14.42 -5.68
N PRO A 246 -25.41 14.09 -4.37
CA PRO A 246 -24.57 13.05 -3.75
C PRO A 246 -24.61 11.69 -4.47
N GLN A 247 -25.76 11.33 -5.02
CA GLN A 247 -25.98 10.10 -5.79
C GLN A 247 -25.21 10.04 -7.12
N ASP A 248 -24.71 11.18 -7.61
CA ASP A 248 -23.96 11.27 -8.87
C ASP A 248 -22.44 11.42 -8.65
N HIS A 249 -21.99 11.59 -7.41
CA HIS A 249 -20.56 11.79 -7.11
C HIS A 249 -19.70 10.61 -7.58
N TRP A 250 -20.21 9.38 -7.46
CA TRP A 250 -19.51 8.17 -7.91
C TRP A 250 -19.18 8.19 -9.41
N LYS A 251 -19.99 8.87 -10.24
CA LYS A 251 -19.76 8.98 -11.68
C LYS A 251 -18.48 9.77 -11.96
N VAL A 252 -18.27 10.86 -11.22
CA VAL A 252 -17.05 11.69 -11.31
C VAL A 252 -15.84 10.89 -10.85
N TYR A 253 -15.92 10.23 -9.70
CA TYR A 253 -14.80 9.42 -9.20
C TYR A 253 -14.46 8.25 -10.14
N LEU A 254 -15.45 7.53 -10.65
CA LEU A 254 -15.23 6.39 -11.55
C LEU A 254 -14.60 6.85 -12.87
N THR A 255 -15.14 7.90 -13.50
CA THR A 255 -14.64 8.40 -14.79
C THR A 255 -13.22 8.90 -14.66
N THR A 256 -12.95 9.77 -13.68
CA THR A 256 -11.60 10.32 -13.48
C THR A 256 -10.58 9.24 -13.17
N MET A 257 -10.95 8.22 -12.41
CA MET A 257 -10.03 7.16 -12.04
C MET A 257 -9.77 6.15 -13.17
N LEU A 258 -10.75 5.83 -14.02
CA LEU A 258 -10.54 5.02 -15.22
C LEU A 258 -9.57 5.70 -16.19
N ILE A 259 -9.72 7.02 -16.39
CA ILE A 259 -8.79 7.82 -17.19
C ILE A 259 -7.39 7.78 -16.57
N SER A 260 -7.28 7.93 -15.24
CA SER A 260 -6.00 7.82 -14.54
C SER A 260 -5.35 6.45 -14.70
N PHE A 261 -6.08 5.33 -14.61
CA PHE A 261 -5.49 4.00 -14.80
C PHE A 261 -4.92 3.80 -16.20
N ALA A 262 -5.62 4.27 -17.22
CA ALA A 262 -5.10 4.23 -18.58
C ALA A 262 -3.80 5.05 -18.70
N ALA A 263 -3.73 6.20 -18.02
CA ALA A 263 -2.56 7.06 -18.03
C ALA A 263 -1.39 6.51 -17.19
N VAL A 264 -1.61 5.72 -16.14
CA VAL A 264 -0.53 5.15 -15.31
C VAL A 264 0.47 4.34 -16.14
N VAL A 265 -0.04 3.53 -17.08
CA VAL A 265 0.77 2.60 -17.88
C VAL A 265 1.93 3.30 -18.62
N PRO A 266 1.71 4.32 -19.47
CA PRO A 266 2.79 5.01 -20.16
C PRO A 266 3.77 5.70 -19.20
N PHE A 267 3.30 6.30 -18.10
CA PHE A 267 4.19 6.95 -17.12
C PHE A 267 5.13 5.95 -16.44
N VAL A 268 4.61 4.79 -16.01
CA VAL A 268 5.42 3.74 -15.36
C VAL A 268 6.41 3.13 -16.36
N ILE A 269 5.97 2.85 -17.60
CA ILE A 269 6.86 2.33 -18.65
C ILE A 269 7.98 3.34 -18.93
N TYR A 270 7.64 4.62 -19.09
CA TYR A 270 8.64 5.67 -19.31
C TYR A 270 9.63 5.76 -18.15
N ALA A 271 9.14 5.80 -16.91
CA ALA A 271 9.96 5.88 -15.70
C ALA A 271 10.99 4.73 -15.63
N GLU A 272 10.52 3.50 -15.87
CA GLU A 272 11.34 2.29 -15.74
C GLU A 272 12.30 2.10 -16.92
N VAL A 273 11.81 2.22 -18.17
CA VAL A 273 12.59 1.96 -19.38
C VAL A 273 13.60 3.07 -19.65
N LYS A 274 13.21 4.33 -19.49
CA LYS A 274 14.10 5.48 -19.71
C LYS A 274 14.94 5.81 -18.49
N ARG A 275 14.80 5.07 -17.39
CA ARG A 275 15.55 5.27 -16.16
C ARG A 275 15.38 6.69 -15.59
N ARG A 276 14.14 7.20 -15.62
CA ARG A 276 13.76 8.57 -15.20
C ARG A 276 12.77 8.55 -14.02
N MET A 277 12.99 7.65 -13.06
CA MET A 277 12.06 7.45 -11.93
C MET A 277 11.92 8.72 -11.09
N LYS A 278 13.02 9.41 -10.77
CA LYS A 278 12.96 10.68 -10.00
C LYS A 278 12.18 11.76 -10.74
N GLN A 279 12.32 11.85 -12.06
CA GLN A 279 11.63 12.87 -12.85
C GLN A 279 10.12 12.66 -12.82
N VAL A 280 9.67 11.43 -13.09
CA VAL A 280 8.23 11.10 -13.03
C VAL A 280 7.69 11.31 -11.62
N PHE A 281 8.47 10.93 -10.59
CA PHE A 281 8.12 11.19 -9.20
C PHE A 281 7.86 12.67 -8.93
N ILE A 282 8.81 13.55 -9.27
CA ILE A 282 8.69 15.01 -9.06
C ILE A 282 7.50 15.58 -9.85
N VAL A 283 7.31 15.14 -11.10
CA VAL A 283 6.17 15.55 -11.92
C VAL A 283 4.84 15.18 -11.24
N CYS A 284 4.73 13.99 -10.66
CA CYS A 284 3.51 13.57 -9.95
C CYS A 284 3.23 14.44 -8.72
N VAL A 285 4.25 14.79 -7.94
CA VAL A 285 4.07 15.72 -6.80
C VAL A 285 3.61 17.09 -7.27
N ILE A 286 4.19 17.62 -8.36
CA ILE A 286 3.77 18.90 -8.95
C ILE A 286 2.31 18.83 -9.45
N ILE A 287 1.92 17.72 -10.09
CA ILE A 287 0.53 17.49 -10.54
C ILE A 287 -0.43 17.48 -9.35
N ILE A 288 -0.05 16.86 -8.22
CA ILE A 288 -0.87 16.84 -7.01
C ILE A 288 -0.99 18.25 -6.41
N ILE A 289 0.09 19.03 -6.34
CA ILE A 289 0.01 20.44 -5.90
C ILE A 289 -0.91 21.24 -6.82
N ALA A 290 -0.77 21.08 -8.13
CA ALA A 290 -1.64 21.75 -9.09
C ALA A 290 -3.10 21.35 -8.90
N ALA A 291 -3.38 20.07 -8.64
CA ALA A 291 -4.72 19.57 -8.33
C ALA A 291 -5.32 20.27 -7.11
N GLU A 292 -4.58 20.34 -5.99
CA GLU A 292 -5.02 21.03 -4.77
C GLU A 292 -5.30 22.53 -5.01
N LEU A 293 -4.45 23.21 -5.81
CA LEU A 293 -4.66 24.61 -6.16
C LEU A 293 -5.87 24.83 -7.09
N VAL A 294 -6.14 23.90 -8.02
CA VAL A 294 -7.35 23.94 -8.87
C VAL A 294 -8.59 23.70 -8.00
N LEU A 295 -8.56 22.73 -7.09
CA LEU A 295 -9.68 22.43 -6.18
C LEU A 295 -9.96 23.58 -5.21
N LEU A 296 -8.92 24.27 -4.74
CA LEU A 296 -9.05 25.47 -3.92
C LEU A 296 -9.81 26.60 -4.65
N GLN A 297 -9.54 26.77 -5.94
CA GLN A 297 -10.17 27.81 -6.76
C GLN A 297 -11.58 27.45 -7.24
N ALA A 298 -11.95 26.16 -7.22
CA ALA A 298 -13.23 25.69 -7.71
C ALA A 298 -14.45 26.12 -6.86
N GLY A 299 -14.23 26.92 -5.81
CA GLY A 299 -15.27 27.51 -4.97
C GLY A 299 -16.20 28.45 -5.77
N ASN A 300 -17.50 28.15 -5.74
CA ASN A 300 -18.64 28.80 -6.39
C ASN A 300 -18.83 28.47 -7.90
N HIS A 301 -19.57 27.37 -8.15
CA HIS A 301 -20.27 27.00 -9.39
C HIS A 301 -19.46 26.42 -10.59
N ALA A 302 -18.16 26.17 -10.47
CA ALA A 302 -17.36 25.64 -11.60
C ALA A 302 -17.17 24.10 -11.56
N LEU A 303 -18.22 23.33 -11.89
CA LEU A 303 -18.16 21.84 -11.94
C LEU A 303 -16.99 21.30 -12.80
N TRP A 304 -16.63 21.98 -13.89
CA TRP A 304 -15.50 21.59 -14.73
C TRP A 304 -14.14 21.73 -14.03
N GLN A 305 -13.97 22.74 -13.18
CA GLN A 305 -12.73 22.90 -12.40
C GLN A 305 -12.58 21.79 -11.36
N LEU A 306 -13.69 21.37 -10.74
CA LEU A 306 -13.69 20.20 -9.85
C LEU A 306 -13.28 18.93 -10.60
N PHE A 307 -13.85 18.70 -11.78
CA PHE A 307 -13.49 17.53 -12.60
C PHE A 307 -11.99 17.53 -12.95
N ILE A 308 -11.45 18.68 -13.39
CA ILE A 308 -10.02 18.83 -13.70
C ILE A 308 -9.16 18.61 -12.45
N GLY A 309 -9.52 19.20 -11.32
CA GLY A 309 -8.80 19.04 -10.06
C GLY A 309 -8.75 17.58 -9.60
N ILE A 310 -9.89 16.90 -9.58
CA ILE A 310 -9.99 15.47 -9.24
C ILE A 310 -9.19 14.62 -10.24
N GLN A 311 -9.27 14.92 -11.54
CA GLN A 311 -8.54 14.18 -12.57
C GLN A 311 -7.02 14.31 -12.42
N LEU A 312 -6.52 15.51 -12.15
CA LEU A 312 -5.10 15.75 -11.87
C LEU A 312 -4.67 15.03 -10.60
N PHE A 313 -5.47 15.12 -9.54
CA PHE A 313 -5.20 14.44 -8.27
C PHE A 313 -5.04 12.94 -8.48
N PHE A 314 -6.00 12.27 -9.12
CA PHE A 314 -5.93 10.84 -9.35
C PHE A 314 -4.84 10.42 -10.33
N LEU A 315 -4.49 11.27 -11.30
CA LEU A 315 -3.36 10.99 -12.19
C LEU A 315 -2.05 10.94 -11.39
N GLY A 316 -1.76 11.99 -10.62
CA GLY A 316 -0.57 12.03 -9.77
C GLY A 316 -0.59 10.94 -8.71
N PHE A 317 -1.74 10.71 -8.07
CA PHE A 317 -1.93 9.71 -7.03
C PHE A 317 -1.66 8.29 -7.54
N ASN A 318 -2.34 7.85 -8.60
CA ASN A 318 -2.23 6.47 -9.06
C ASN A 318 -0.84 6.14 -9.62
N VAL A 319 -0.19 7.11 -10.28
CA VAL A 319 1.21 6.92 -10.73
C VAL A 319 2.13 6.81 -9.51
N MET A 320 1.98 7.70 -8.53
CA MET A 320 2.79 7.68 -7.30
C MET A 320 2.59 6.39 -6.49
N GLU A 321 1.35 5.91 -6.38
CA GLU A 321 0.98 4.68 -5.68
C GLU A 321 1.63 3.45 -6.30
N ALA A 322 1.81 3.44 -7.63
CA ALA A 322 2.56 2.38 -8.32
C ALA A 322 4.09 2.51 -8.12
N LEU A 323 4.63 3.73 -8.06
CA LEU A 323 6.07 3.97 -7.99
C LEU A 323 6.66 3.77 -6.58
N LEU A 324 5.98 4.22 -5.53
CA LEU A 324 6.51 4.23 -4.17
C LEU A 324 6.89 2.83 -3.64
N PRO A 325 6.03 1.79 -3.72
CA PRO A 325 6.40 0.42 -3.33
C PRO A 325 7.61 -0.11 -4.10
N SER A 326 7.70 0.21 -5.40
CA SER A 326 8.82 -0.18 -6.27
C SER A 326 10.12 0.46 -5.80
N LEU A 327 10.10 1.77 -5.50
CA LEU A 327 11.25 2.52 -5.00
C LEU A 327 11.71 2.03 -3.62
N ILE A 328 10.77 1.79 -2.69
CA ILE A 328 11.07 1.20 -1.38
C ILE A 328 11.78 -0.14 -1.57
N SER A 329 11.23 -1.02 -2.42
CA SER A 329 11.86 -2.30 -2.74
C SER A 329 13.28 -2.15 -3.30
N LYS A 330 13.52 -1.21 -4.22
CA LYS A 330 14.83 -1.01 -4.87
C LYS A 330 15.89 -0.45 -3.93
N GLU A 331 15.50 0.47 -3.04
CA GLU A 331 16.40 1.12 -2.08
C GLU A 331 16.61 0.31 -0.79
N SER A 332 15.76 -0.67 -0.50
CA SER A 332 15.86 -1.53 0.69
C SER A 332 17.16 -2.33 0.71
N PRO A 333 17.95 -2.34 1.80
CA PRO A 333 19.15 -3.18 1.91
C PRO A 333 18.88 -4.66 1.61
N ALA A 334 19.90 -5.40 1.17
CA ALA A 334 19.78 -6.83 0.91
C ALA A 334 19.26 -7.57 2.16
N GLY A 335 18.21 -8.38 2.01
CA GLY A 335 17.59 -9.10 3.13
C GLY A 335 16.75 -8.26 4.10
N TYR A 336 16.45 -6.98 3.82
CA TYR A 336 15.55 -6.15 4.65
C TYR A 336 14.31 -5.65 3.92
N LYS A 337 14.06 -6.12 2.69
CA LYS A 337 12.94 -5.68 1.84
C LYS A 337 11.57 -5.86 2.50
N GLY A 338 11.30 -7.00 3.12
CA GLY A 338 10.04 -7.25 3.85
C GLY A 338 9.84 -6.29 5.03
N THR A 339 10.93 -5.99 5.75
CA THR A 339 10.93 -4.99 6.84
C THR A 339 10.62 -3.59 6.32
N ALA A 340 11.27 -3.18 5.23
CA ALA A 340 11.06 -1.88 4.62
C ALA A 340 9.64 -1.72 4.07
N MET A 341 9.08 -2.75 3.45
CA MET A 341 7.67 -2.78 3.04
C MET A 341 6.72 -2.73 4.23
N GLY A 342 7.04 -3.39 5.35
CA GLY A 342 6.27 -3.31 6.59
C GLY A 342 6.24 -1.90 7.18
N VAL A 343 7.39 -1.21 7.21
CA VAL A 343 7.49 0.20 7.61
C VAL A 343 6.70 1.09 6.64
N TYR A 344 6.86 0.88 5.34
CA TYR A 344 6.09 1.58 4.30
C TYR A 344 4.58 1.47 4.51
N SER A 345 4.03 0.27 4.70
CA SER A 345 2.61 0.09 4.95
C SER A 345 2.17 0.73 6.28
N THR A 346 3.01 0.68 7.31
CA THR A 346 2.71 1.33 8.59
C THR A 346 2.59 2.84 8.40
N THR A 347 3.57 3.45 7.72
CA THR A 347 3.57 4.88 7.41
C THR A 347 2.42 5.28 6.47
N GLN A 348 2.06 4.43 5.51
CA GLN A 348 0.87 4.59 4.67
C GLN A 348 -0.40 4.71 5.51
N PHE A 349 -0.64 3.78 6.44
CA PHE A 349 -1.83 3.79 7.29
C PHE A 349 -1.81 4.89 8.35
N MET A 350 -0.64 5.31 8.81
CA MET A 350 -0.51 6.55 9.60
C MET A 350 -0.95 7.76 8.79
N GLY A 351 -0.54 7.86 7.52
CA GLY A 351 -1.00 8.91 6.62
C GLY A 351 -2.52 8.92 6.46
N VAL A 352 -3.13 7.74 6.33
CA VAL A 352 -4.60 7.60 6.28
C VAL A 352 -5.26 8.12 7.56
N ALA A 353 -4.73 7.72 8.72
CA ALA A 353 -5.27 8.12 10.02
C ALA A 353 -5.17 9.63 10.26
N ILE A 354 -4.01 10.21 9.97
CA ILE A 354 -3.75 11.64 10.11
C ILE A 354 -4.59 12.42 9.10
N GLY A 355 -4.64 12.02 7.83
CA GLY A 355 -5.38 12.73 6.80
C GLY A 355 -6.89 12.76 7.05
N GLY A 356 -7.46 11.65 7.54
CA GLY A 356 -8.89 11.60 7.87
C GLY A 356 -9.27 12.50 9.05
N SER A 357 -8.47 12.47 10.13
CA SER A 357 -8.74 13.29 11.32
C SER A 357 -8.40 14.77 11.13
N LEU A 358 -7.24 15.07 10.55
CA LEU A 358 -6.80 16.43 10.25
C LEU A 358 -7.69 17.06 9.17
N GLY A 359 -8.08 16.31 8.14
CA GLY A 359 -8.99 16.77 7.10
C GLY A 359 -10.34 17.21 7.66
N GLY A 360 -10.93 16.40 8.55
CA GLY A 360 -12.17 16.77 9.26
C GLY A 360 -12.00 18.01 10.13
N ALA A 361 -10.94 18.07 10.95
CA ALA A 361 -10.68 19.21 11.82
C ALA A 361 -10.44 20.52 11.05
N LEU A 362 -9.70 20.47 9.93
CA LEU A 362 -9.47 21.65 9.08
C LEU A 362 -10.76 22.09 8.37
N TYR A 363 -11.59 21.13 7.94
CA TYR A 363 -12.88 21.42 7.33
C TYR A 363 -13.82 22.11 8.33
N ASP A 364 -13.87 21.67 9.59
CA ASP A 364 -14.73 22.28 10.62
C ASP A 364 -14.34 23.74 10.92
N LEU A 365 -13.06 24.10 10.79
CA LEU A 365 -12.57 25.44 11.08
C LEU A 365 -12.95 26.46 9.99
N HIS A 366 -12.68 26.15 8.71
CA HIS A 366 -12.84 27.10 7.60
C HIS A 366 -13.26 26.43 6.27
N GLY A 367 -13.87 25.24 6.35
CA GLY A 367 -14.39 24.51 5.20
C GLY A 367 -13.31 23.98 4.25
N ALA A 368 -13.73 23.65 3.03
CA ALA A 368 -12.87 23.03 2.02
C ALA A 368 -11.67 23.89 1.61
N SER A 369 -11.78 25.22 1.67
CA SER A 369 -10.69 26.14 1.33
C SER A 369 -9.45 25.91 2.22
N LEU A 370 -9.65 25.71 3.52
CA LEU A 370 -8.55 25.43 4.43
C LEU A 370 -7.95 24.03 4.21
N VAL A 371 -8.78 23.04 3.87
CA VAL A 371 -8.31 21.68 3.56
C VAL A 371 -7.39 21.70 2.33
N PHE A 372 -7.84 22.29 1.21
CA PHE A 372 -7.06 22.31 -0.04
C PHE A 372 -5.84 23.23 0.04
N SER A 373 -5.91 24.34 0.78
CA SER A 373 -4.72 25.20 1.00
C SER A 373 -3.67 24.53 1.87
N ALA A 374 -4.08 23.84 2.95
CA ALA A 374 -3.18 23.00 3.74
C ALA A 374 -2.62 21.83 2.92
N GLY A 375 -3.43 21.23 2.04
CA GLY A 375 -3.02 20.19 1.11
C GLY A 375 -1.95 20.69 0.13
N ALA A 376 -2.17 21.84 -0.50
CA ALA A 376 -1.18 22.48 -1.37
C ALA A 376 0.13 22.78 -0.63
N LEU A 377 0.06 23.30 0.60
CA LEU A 377 1.23 23.54 1.45
C LEU A 377 2.00 22.25 1.77
N LEU A 378 1.29 21.19 2.16
CA LEU A 378 1.89 19.88 2.40
C LEU A 378 2.55 19.33 1.13
N GLY A 379 1.91 19.50 -0.03
CA GLY A 379 2.46 19.16 -1.33
C GLY A 379 3.76 19.92 -1.64
N VAL A 380 3.84 21.22 -1.35
CA VAL A 380 5.07 22.01 -1.51
C VAL A 380 6.18 21.51 -0.60
N ILE A 381 5.89 21.23 0.67
CA ILE A 381 6.86 20.64 1.61
C ILE A 381 7.35 19.28 1.06
N TRP A 382 6.43 18.47 0.57
CA TRP A 382 6.74 17.19 -0.05
C TRP A 382 7.62 17.35 -1.29
N LEU A 383 7.36 18.34 -2.15
CA LEU A 383 8.18 18.64 -3.31
C LEU A 383 9.62 19.04 -2.91
N LEU A 384 9.77 19.89 -1.90
CA LEU A 384 11.09 20.30 -1.39
C LEU A 384 11.91 19.09 -0.93
N VAL A 385 11.28 18.16 -0.20
CA VAL A 385 11.94 16.90 0.19
C VAL A 385 12.27 16.05 -1.05
N SER A 386 11.35 15.96 -2.01
CA SER A 386 11.47 15.12 -3.21
C SER A 386 12.61 15.55 -4.14
N VAL A 387 12.85 16.86 -4.27
CA VAL A 387 13.95 17.40 -5.09
C VAL A 387 15.32 16.94 -4.56
N THR A 388 15.46 16.76 -3.23
CA THR A 388 16.68 16.28 -2.58
C THR A 388 16.89 14.76 -2.68
N MET A 389 15.99 14.02 -3.32
CA MET A 389 16.15 12.58 -3.53
C MET A 389 17.21 12.29 -4.59
N GLN A 390 17.89 11.15 -4.45
CA GLN A 390 18.83 10.65 -5.45
C GLN A 390 18.07 9.75 -6.43
N GLU A 391 18.54 9.65 -7.67
CA GLU A 391 18.00 8.67 -8.61
C GLU A 391 18.27 7.27 -8.05
N PRO A 392 17.25 6.40 -7.97
CA PRO A 392 17.43 5.07 -7.42
C PRO A 392 18.44 4.27 -8.25
N PRO A 393 19.31 3.48 -7.59
CA PRO A 393 20.24 2.63 -8.30
C PRO A 393 19.47 1.51 -9.02
N TYR A 394 19.87 1.21 -10.27
CA TYR A 394 19.24 0.18 -11.10
C TYR A 394 19.73 -1.22 -10.72
N LEU A 395 19.48 -1.58 -9.46
CA LEU A 395 19.92 -2.84 -8.87
C LEU A 395 18.77 -3.84 -8.77
N SER A 396 19.10 -5.12 -8.93
CA SER A 396 18.21 -6.24 -8.69
C SER A 396 18.70 -7.04 -7.50
N SER A 397 17.80 -7.45 -6.62
CA SER A 397 18.11 -8.44 -5.60
C SER A 397 18.11 -9.86 -6.17
N LEU A 398 19.04 -10.68 -5.71
CA LEU A 398 19.14 -12.11 -5.95
C LEU A 398 19.37 -12.83 -4.63
N ARG A 399 18.67 -13.94 -4.40
CA ARG A 399 19.03 -14.95 -3.42
C ARG A 399 19.78 -16.09 -4.10
N ILE A 400 20.95 -16.40 -3.58
CA ILE A 400 21.79 -17.51 -4.00
C ILE A 400 21.81 -18.51 -2.85
N THR A 401 21.34 -19.73 -3.09
CA THR A 401 21.47 -20.83 -2.12
C THR A 401 22.94 -21.22 -2.03
N LEU A 402 23.47 -21.28 -0.83
CA LEU A 402 24.85 -21.62 -0.55
C LEU A 402 24.94 -23.09 -0.15
N PRO A 403 25.87 -23.87 -0.71
CA PRO A 403 26.22 -25.18 -0.15
C PRO A 403 26.91 -25.01 1.20
N ASP A 404 26.84 -26.05 2.05
CA ASP A 404 27.44 -26.03 3.40
C ASP A 404 28.94 -25.72 3.38
N GLU A 405 29.64 -26.12 2.33
CA GLU A 405 31.07 -25.86 2.12
C GLU A 405 31.35 -24.37 1.91
N ALA A 406 30.52 -23.69 1.12
CA ALA A 406 30.66 -22.26 0.86
C ALA A 406 30.44 -21.42 2.13
N LEU A 407 29.59 -21.87 3.05
CA LEU A 407 29.37 -21.21 4.34
C LEU A 407 30.57 -21.31 5.28
N ARG A 408 31.49 -22.25 5.05
CA ARG A 408 32.74 -22.37 5.81
C ARG A 408 33.81 -21.40 5.31
N ASP A 409 33.67 -20.83 4.11
CA ASP A 409 34.58 -19.80 3.61
C ASP A 409 34.26 -18.43 4.25
N SER A 410 35.07 -18.04 5.23
CA SER A 410 34.97 -16.74 5.90
C SER A 410 35.18 -15.54 4.98
N LYS A 411 35.78 -15.73 3.79
CA LYS A 411 36.01 -14.69 2.78
C LYS A 411 34.93 -14.65 1.70
N LEU A 412 33.93 -15.52 1.73
CA LEU A 412 32.90 -15.58 0.70
C LEU A 412 32.16 -14.24 0.54
N SER A 413 31.86 -13.58 1.67
CA SER A 413 31.19 -12.27 1.67
C SER A 413 32.04 -11.23 0.94
N ASP A 414 33.33 -11.16 1.23
CA ASP A 414 34.26 -10.20 0.62
C ASP A 414 34.45 -10.48 -0.88
N LYS A 415 34.56 -11.77 -1.26
CA LYS A 415 34.66 -12.18 -2.67
C LYS A 415 33.44 -11.76 -3.48
N LEU A 416 32.24 -12.01 -2.95
CA LEU A 416 30.98 -11.59 -3.57
C LEU A 416 30.90 -10.07 -3.65
N GLN A 417 31.25 -9.35 -2.57
CA GLN A 417 31.20 -7.89 -2.52
C GLN A 417 32.18 -7.23 -3.50
N GLN A 418 33.33 -7.86 -3.76
CA GLN A 418 34.35 -7.39 -4.71
C GLN A 418 34.02 -7.75 -6.17
N HIS A 419 33.05 -8.65 -6.43
CA HIS A 419 32.71 -9.03 -7.79
C HIS A 419 32.11 -7.84 -8.56
N PRO A 420 32.60 -7.53 -9.77
CA PRO A 420 32.07 -6.44 -10.58
C PRO A 420 30.55 -6.51 -10.75
N GLY A 421 29.86 -5.40 -10.51
CA GLY A 421 28.40 -5.33 -10.60
C GLY A 421 27.66 -5.75 -9.33
N VAL A 422 28.33 -6.22 -8.28
CA VAL A 422 27.73 -6.42 -6.96
C VAL A 422 27.77 -5.13 -6.16
N ALA A 423 26.64 -4.74 -5.58
CA ALA A 423 26.49 -3.52 -4.80
C ALA A 423 26.40 -3.77 -3.30
N ASP A 424 25.76 -4.86 -2.88
CA ASP A 424 25.51 -5.19 -1.48
C ASP A 424 25.38 -6.72 -1.33
N VAL A 425 25.93 -7.28 -0.26
CA VAL A 425 25.93 -8.72 0.03
C VAL A 425 25.62 -8.94 1.51
N VAL A 426 24.69 -9.85 1.78
CA VAL A 426 24.42 -10.34 3.13
C VAL A 426 24.36 -11.86 3.08
N ILE A 427 25.29 -12.50 3.80
CA ILE A 427 25.26 -13.94 4.03
C ILE A 427 24.43 -14.22 5.28
N VAL A 428 23.49 -15.15 5.16
CA VAL A 428 22.66 -15.62 6.26
C VAL A 428 22.87 -17.13 6.42
N PRO A 429 23.78 -17.56 7.32
CA PRO A 429 24.11 -18.96 7.50
C PRO A 429 22.91 -19.83 7.86
N ASP A 430 22.03 -19.34 8.75
CA ASP A 430 20.81 -20.04 9.17
C ASP A 430 19.84 -20.35 8.01
N GLU A 431 19.95 -19.62 6.90
CA GLU A 431 19.09 -19.77 5.71
C GLU A 431 19.81 -20.46 4.55
N LEU A 432 21.07 -20.88 4.76
CA LEU A 432 21.97 -21.39 3.71
C LEU A 432 21.94 -20.51 2.46
N SER A 433 21.99 -19.18 2.63
CA SER A 433 21.71 -18.24 1.53
C SER A 433 22.56 -16.98 1.59
N ALA A 434 22.98 -16.50 0.42
CA ALA A 434 23.49 -15.15 0.21
C ALA A 434 22.42 -14.30 -0.50
N TYR A 435 22.15 -13.11 0.05
CA TYR A 435 21.33 -12.09 -0.57
C TYR A 435 22.22 -11.03 -1.19
N VAL A 436 22.15 -10.87 -2.50
CA VAL A 436 23.08 -10.05 -3.29
C VAL A 436 22.29 -9.04 -4.11
N LYS A 437 22.66 -7.76 -4.04
CA LYS A 437 22.19 -6.75 -5.00
C LYS A 437 23.17 -6.61 -6.14
N ILE A 438 22.64 -6.68 -7.36
CA ILE A 438 23.44 -6.62 -8.58
C ILE A 438 22.97 -5.56 -9.59
N ASP A 439 23.91 -4.97 -10.30
CA ASP A 439 23.67 -4.28 -11.56
C ASP A 439 23.63 -5.32 -12.69
N ARG A 440 22.42 -5.56 -13.23
CA ARG A 440 22.19 -6.54 -14.30
C ARG A 440 22.93 -6.23 -15.60
N SER A 441 23.43 -5.01 -15.78
CA SER A 441 24.25 -4.66 -16.95
C SER A 441 25.70 -5.14 -16.82
N LYS A 442 26.13 -5.50 -15.61
CA LYS A 442 27.53 -5.87 -15.31
C LYS A 442 27.69 -7.30 -14.83
N THR A 443 26.69 -7.88 -14.17
CA THR A 443 26.74 -9.26 -13.68
C THR A 443 25.36 -9.94 -13.73
N ASN A 444 25.33 -11.26 -13.54
CA ASN A 444 24.12 -12.05 -13.50
C ASN A 444 24.20 -13.21 -12.47
N ARG A 445 23.08 -13.92 -12.28
CA ARG A 445 22.97 -15.04 -11.34
C ARG A 445 24.00 -16.14 -11.60
N GLN A 446 24.19 -16.54 -12.86
CA GLN A 446 25.08 -17.65 -13.22
C GLN A 446 26.54 -17.36 -12.83
N GLN A 447 27.01 -16.13 -13.06
CA GLN A 447 28.37 -15.72 -12.70
C GLN A 447 28.60 -15.77 -11.18
N LEU A 448 27.62 -15.33 -10.39
CA LEU A 448 27.71 -15.39 -8.93
C LEU A 448 27.59 -16.82 -8.39
N GLU A 449 26.72 -17.65 -8.96
CA GLU A 449 26.62 -19.07 -8.60
C GLU A 449 27.91 -19.84 -8.93
N GLN A 450 28.57 -19.50 -10.04
CA GLN A 450 29.91 -20.04 -10.37
C GLN A 450 30.97 -19.62 -9.34
N LEU A 451 30.96 -18.36 -8.90
CA LEU A 451 31.90 -17.87 -7.88
C LEU A 451 31.73 -18.60 -6.55
N VAL A 452 30.47 -18.86 -6.15
CA VAL A 452 30.15 -19.67 -4.96
C VAL A 452 30.59 -21.13 -5.15
N GLY A 453 30.39 -21.71 -6.33
CA GLY A 453 30.82 -23.08 -6.63
C GLY A 453 32.34 -23.27 -6.57
N GLN A 454 33.11 -22.27 -7.00
CA GLN A 454 34.59 -22.28 -6.94
C GLN A 454 35.15 -22.20 -5.51
N THR A 455 34.31 -21.88 -4.53
CA THR A 455 34.72 -21.81 -3.11
C THR A 455 34.32 -23.03 -2.30
N ALA A 456 33.51 -23.92 -2.89
CA ALA A 456 33.08 -25.18 -2.28
C ALA A 456 34.02 -26.36 -2.62
N GLY A 457 34.73 -26.29 -3.75
CA GLY A 457 35.80 -27.24 -4.11
C GLY A 457 37.17 -26.75 -3.66
#